data_AF-A0A947W629-F1
#
_entry.id   AF-A0A947W629-F1
#
_cell.length_a   1.000
_cell.length_b   1.000
_cell.length_c   1.000
_cell.angle_alpha   90.00
_cell.angle_beta   90.00
_cell.angle_gamma   90.00
#
_symmetry.space_group_name_H-M   'P 1'
#
loop_
_entity.id
_entity.type
_entity.pdbx_description
1 polymer ?
#
loop_
_entity_poly.entity_id
_entity_poly.type
_entity_poly.pdbx_seq_one_letter_code
_entity_poly.pdbx_strand_id
1 'polypeptide(L)'
;MKKMHLHLGDVISKKGFTLVEILVVIVIVAIVGTIMVVIFSNTLRGSNKSQILSIIKQNGQSVLENMDKTIRGADNLLCPTGTDPDVTIVTVKNGIYTRYRIVPASDTSADDKVPKDCIESEKSKNGCIVQDHPEKQIIDEVTGELETDAVFIDSVCSSDDPMPRSGSDDAANILTDTNVQTGVLIGSGFFTVSKPFGFKAIVTINFVLKPGVSAPQVIASQIDPQTYQTTIELR
;
A
#
# COMPACT_ATOMS: atom_id res chain seq x y z
N MET A 1 -78.07 38.58 42.49
CA MET A 1 -76.72 38.22 41.98
C MET A 1 -76.79 36.82 41.39
N LYS A 2 -76.58 36.67 40.09
CA LYS A 2 -76.75 35.42 39.33
C LYS A 2 -75.37 34.76 39.18
N LYS A 3 -75.18 33.58 39.76
CA LYS A 3 -73.93 32.82 39.68
C LYS A 3 -74.00 31.92 38.43
N MET A 4 -73.14 32.19 37.46
CA MET A 4 -73.07 31.45 36.20
C MET A 4 -71.95 30.39 36.34
N HIS A 5 -72.32 29.12 36.41
CA HIS A 5 -71.38 28.01 36.39
C HIS A 5 -71.09 27.63 34.93
N LEU A 6 -69.88 27.95 34.46
CA LEU A 6 -69.37 27.48 33.18
C LEU A 6 -68.87 26.04 33.36
N HIS A 7 -69.57 25.07 32.77
CA HIS A 7 -69.07 23.70 32.62
C HIS A 7 -68.25 23.61 31.34
N LEU A 8 -66.93 23.82 31.46
CA LEU A 8 -65.98 23.47 30.41
C LEU A 8 -65.56 22.00 30.61
N GLY A 9 -66.48 21.09 30.31
CA GLY A 9 -66.22 19.65 30.26
C GLY A 9 -66.01 19.24 28.81
N ASP A 10 -64.93 19.69 28.19
CA ASP A 10 -64.59 19.23 26.84
C ASP A 10 -63.81 17.92 26.92
N VAL A 11 -64.29 16.97 26.13
CA VAL A 11 -64.10 15.53 26.31
C VAL A 11 -62.75 15.13 25.73
N ILE A 12 -61.75 14.91 26.59
CA ILE A 12 -60.58 14.10 26.21
C ILE A 12 -61.09 12.66 26.04
N SER A 13 -61.41 12.28 24.81
CA SER A 13 -61.79 10.90 24.47
C SER A 13 -60.64 9.96 24.83
N LYS A 14 -60.76 9.30 25.99
CA LYS A 14 -59.82 8.27 26.44
C LYS A 14 -60.08 6.98 25.66
N LYS A 15 -59.70 6.94 24.38
CA LYS A 15 -59.56 5.66 23.66
C LYS A 15 -58.33 4.96 24.23
N GLY A 16 -58.57 3.92 25.02
CA GLY A 16 -57.50 3.07 25.55
C GLY A 16 -56.88 2.22 24.45
N PHE A 17 -55.56 2.10 24.46
CA PHE A 17 -54.83 1.16 23.59
C PHE A 17 -55.24 -0.27 23.92
N THR A 18 -55.43 -1.08 22.88
CA THR A 18 -55.68 -2.52 23.06
C THR A 18 -54.35 -3.25 23.24
N LEU A 19 -54.36 -4.36 23.98
CA LEU A 19 -53.17 -5.21 24.16
C LEU A 19 -52.64 -5.73 22.81
N VAL A 20 -53.56 -6.04 21.89
CA VAL A 20 -53.23 -6.49 20.52
C VAL A 20 -52.48 -5.42 19.74
N GLU A 21 -52.86 -4.15 19.88
CA GLU A 21 -52.20 -3.04 19.19
C GLU A 21 -50.75 -2.86 19.64
N ILE A 22 -50.47 -2.98 20.94
CA ILE A 22 -49.10 -2.97 21.47
C ILE A 22 -48.29 -4.17 20.97
N LEU A 23 -48.88 -5.37 20.91
CA LEU A 23 -48.21 -6.57 20.42
C LEU A 23 -47.79 -6.41 18.96
N VAL A 24 -48.68 -5.89 18.11
CA VAL A 24 -48.39 -5.66 16.69
C VAL A 24 -47.27 -4.63 16.52
N VAL A 25 -47.27 -3.54 17.30
CA VAL A 25 -46.20 -2.52 17.25
C VAL A 25 -44.84 -3.11 17.60
N ILE A 26 -44.75 -3.93 18.65
CA ILE A 26 -43.48 -4.57 19.05
C ILE A 26 -42.95 -5.47 17.93
N VAL A 27 -43.81 -6.25 17.27
CA VAL A 27 -43.42 -7.10 16.15
C VAL A 27 -42.91 -6.28 14.97
N ILE A 28 -43.61 -5.19 14.60
CA ILE A 28 -43.18 -4.31 13.51
C ILE A 28 -41.85 -3.65 13.85
N VAL A 29 -41.68 -3.13 15.07
CA VAL A 29 -40.43 -2.50 15.52
C VAL A 29 -39.27 -3.50 15.50
N ALA A 30 -39.50 -4.74 15.92
CA ALA A 30 -38.48 -5.78 15.85
C ALA A 30 -38.01 -6.04 14.41
N ILE A 31 -38.95 -6.17 13.47
CA ILE A 31 -38.63 -6.39 12.04
C ILE A 31 -37.85 -5.18 11.49
N VAL A 32 -38.36 -3.96 11.68
CA VAL A 32 -37.70 -2.74 11.19
C VAL A 32 -36.31 -2.55 11.81
N GLY A 33 -36.16 -2.86 13.10
CA GLY A 33 -34.89 -2.81 13.82
C GLY A 33 -33.85 -3.75 13.21
N THR A 34 -34.23 -4.99 12.88
CA THR A 34 -33.30 -5.94 12.23
C THR A 34 -32.85 -5.46 10.85
N ILE A 35 -33.77 -4.94 10.04
CA ILE A 35 -33.45 -4.40 8.71
C ILE A 35 -32.47 -3.22 8.82
N MET A 36 -32.70 -2.31 9.76
CA MET A 36 -31.82 -1.18 10.04
C MET A 36 -30.38 -1.62 10.37
N VAL A 37 -30.23 -2.61 11.25
CA VAL A 37 -28.91 -3.15 11.64
C VAL A 37 -28.19 -3.79 10.44
N VAL A 38 -28.91 -4.53 9.60
CA VAL A 38 -28.34 -5.15 8.40
C VAL A 38 -27.87 -4.08 7.41
N ILE A 39 -28.69 -3.07 7.13
CA ILE A 39 -28.33 -1.97 6.23
C ILE A 39 -27.09 -1.23 6.76
N PHE A 40 -27.10 -0.86 8.04
CA PHE A 40 -25.98 -0.16 8.66
C PHE A 40 -24.67 -0.98 8.59
N SER A 41 -24.75 -2.27 8.89
CA SER A 41 -23.60 -3.18 8.83
C SER A 41 -23.05 -3.31 7.40
N ASN A 42 -23.94 -3.40 6.40
CA ASN A 42 -23.54 -3.49 5.00
C ASN A 42 -22.89 -2.18 4.52
N THR A 43 -23.44 -1.02 4.91
CA THR A 43 -22.86 0.29 4.60
C THR A 43 -21.47 0.45 5.21
N LEU A 44 -21.29 0.06 6.49
CA LEU A 44 -19.99 0.15 7.16
C LEU A 44 -18.95 -0.76 6.49
N ARG A 45 -19.33 -2.00 6.14
CA ARG A 45 -18.46 -2.92 5.40
C ARG A 45 -18.08 -2.36 4.03
N GLY A 46 -19.05 -1.79 3.30
CA GLY A 46 -18.82 -1.15 2.01
C GLY A 46 -17.85 0.04 2.11
N SER A 47 -18.00 0.87 3.15
CA SER A 47 -17.12 2.01 3.42
C SER A 47 -15.67 1.55 3.68
N ASN A 48 -15.47 0.58 4.56
CA ASN A 48 -14.13 0.07 4.85
C ASN A 48 -13.48 -0.59 3.62
N LYS A 49 -14.24 -1.34 2.83
CA LYS A 49 -13.76 -1.92 1.57
C LYS A 49 -13.28 -0.84 0.60
N SER A 50 -14.08 0.22 0.43
CA SER A 50 -13.74 1.36 -0.41
C SER A 50 -12.47 2.07 0.07
N GLN A 51 -12.35 2.28 1.39
CA GLN A 51 -11.18 2.91 1.98
C GLN A 51 -9.89 2.10 1.74
N ILE A 52 -9.90 0.80 2.02
CA ILE A 52 -8.73 -0.07 1.79
C ILE A 52 -8.36 -0.08 0.31
N LEU A 53 -9.35 -0.19 -0.59
CA LEU A 53 -9.10 -0.14 -2.03
C LEU A 53 -8.51 1.20 -2.47
N SER A 54 -8.94 2.31 -1.87
CA SER A 54 -8.37 3.64 -2.11
C SER A 54 -6.90 3.70 -1.69
N ILE A 55 -6.55 3.15 -0.53
CA ILE A 55 -5.16 3.10 -0.05
C ILE A 55 -4.29 2.27 -0.99
N ILE A 56 -4.77 1.10 -1.43
CA ILE A 56 -4.07 0.27 -2.42
C ILE A 56 -3.81 1.06 -3.71
N LYS A 57 -4.83 1.75 -4.22
CA LYS A 57 -4.72 2.60 -5.42
C LYS A 57 -3.75 3.74 -5.27
N GLN A 58 -3.81 4.46 -4.17
CA GLN A 58 -2.93 5.58 -3.89
C GLN A 58 -1.47 5.13 -3.79
N ASN A 59 -1.18 4.05 -3.08
CA ASN A 59 0.17 3.51 -2.96
C ASN A 59 0.71 3.04 -4.31
N GLY A 60 -0.06 2.22 -5.05
CA GLY A 60 0.38 1.71 -6.35
C GLY A 60 0.63 2.84 -7.35
N GLN A 61 -0.24 3.85 -7.39
CA GLN A 61 -0.07 5.00 -8.27
C GLN A 61 1.14 5.85 -7.88
N SER A 62 1.34 6.12 -6.58
CA SER A 62 2.48 6.88 -6.07
C SER A 62 3.81 6.20 -6.41
N VAL A 63 3.89 4.87 -6.30
CA VAL A 63 5.07 4.09 -6.69
C VAL A 63 5.35 4.24 -8.18
N LEU A 64 4.32 4.04 -9.03
CA LEU A 64 4.47 4.14 -10.47
C LEU A 64 4.91 5.54 -10.92
N GLU A 65 4.35 6.60 -10.34
CA GLU A 65 4.72 7.98 -10.66
C GLU A 65 6.17 8.29 -10.25
N ASN A 66 6.61 7.79 -9.10
CA ASN A 66 8.00 7.93 -8.66
C ASN A 66 8.95 7.23 -9.64
N MET A 67 8.67 5.96 -9.97
CA MET A 67 9.49 5.18 -10.90
C MET A 67 9.49 5.76 -12.32
N ASP A 68 8.33 6.18 -12.85
CA ASP A 68 8.20 6.77 -14.19
C ASP A 68 9.06 8.02 -14.33
N LYS A 69 9.02 8.92 -13.34
CA LYS A 69 9.82 10.15 -13.36
C LYS A 69 11.33 9.85 -13.39
N THR A 70 11.78 8.91 -12.57
CA THR A 70 13.21 8.58 -12.47
C THR A 70 13.70 7.83 -13.70
N ILE A 71 12.96 6.81 -14.15
CA ILE A 71 13.32 5.98 -15.31
C ILE A 71 13.32 6.79 -16.60
N ARG A 72 12.29 7.62 -16.85
CA ARG A 72 12.26 8.47 -18.07
C ARG A 72 13.40 9.47 -18.10
N GLY A 73 13.86 9.92 -16.93
CA GLY A 73 14.91 10.91 -16.80
C GLY A 73 16.32 10.33 -16.70
N ALA A 74 16.47 9.01 -16.80
CA ALA A 74 17.74 8.31 -16.67
C ALA A 74 18.51 8.29 -18.00
N ASP A 75 19.84 8.35 -17.90
CA ASP A 75 20.75 8.21 -19.03
C ASP A 75 20.95 6.74 -19.42
N ASN A 76 20.92 5.85 -18.42
CA ASN A 76 21.12 4.41 -18.63
C ASN A 76 20.40 3.55 -17.58
N LEU A 77 20.26 2.27 -17.90
CA LEU A 77 19.74 1.21 -17.04
C LEU A 77 20.72 0.04 -16.98
N LEU A 78 20.90 -0.50 -15.78
CA LEU A 78 21.85 -1.59 -15.53
C LEU A 78 21.16 -2.95 -15.30
N CYS A 79 20.00 -2.98 -14.65
CA CYS A 79 19.33 -4.22 -14.26
C CYS A 79 17.82 -4.16 -14.58
N PRO A 80 17.16 -5.29 -14.84
CA PRO A 80 17.73 -6.60 -15.19
C PRO A 80 18.54 -6.58 -16.50
N THR A 81 19.54 -7.46 -16.60
CA THR A 81 20.27 -7.71 -17.84
C THR A 81 19.56 -8.78 -18.67
N GLY A 82 18.74 -8.36 -19.64
CA GLY A 82 18.01 -9.27 -20.53
C GLY A 82 16.50 -9.24 -20.31
N THR A 83 15.79 -10.20 -20.89
CA THR A 83 14.32 -10.29 -20.80
C THR A 83 13.82 -10.95 -19.51
N ASP A 84 14.73 -11.46 -18.68
CA ASP A 84 14.36 -12.18 -17.47
C ASP A 84 13.83 -11.22 -16.40
N PRO A 85 12.74 -11.58 -15.71
CA PRO A 85 12.17 -10.76 -14.66
C PRO A 85 13.08 -10.74 -13.43
N ASP A 86 13.30 -9.55 -12.87
CA ASP A 86 14.07 -9.35 -11.65
C ASP A 86 13.34 -8.40 -10.70
N VAL A 87 13.55 -8.52 -9.40
CA VAL A 87 12.98 -7.64 -8.38
C VAL A 87 13.76 -6.35 -8.18
N THR A 88 14.93 -6.21 -8.84
CA THR A 88 15.79 -5.02 -8.75
C THR A 88 15.97 -4.34 -10.11
N ILE A 89 15.87 -3.01 -10.14
CA ILE A 89 16.26 -2.17 -11.27
C ILE A 89 17.13 -1.01 -10.78
N VAL A 90 18.11 -0.64 -11.59
CA VAL A 90 19.01 0.48 -11.31
C VAL A 90 19.03 1.43 -12.49
N THR A 91 18.71 2.69 -12.21
CA THR A 91 18.77 3.79 -13.16
C THR A 91 19.99 4.65 -12.88
N VAL A 92 20.65 5.13 -13.92
CA VAL A 92 21.81 6.02 -13.80
C VAL A 92 21.46 7.38 -14.41
N LYS A 93 21.70 8.46 -13.69
CA LYS A 93 21.53 9.83 -14.18
C LYS A 93 22.66 10.71 -13.67
N ASN A 94 23.43 11.33 -14.57
CA ASN A 94 24.60 12.15 -14.22
C ASN A 94 25.59 11.45 -13.27
N GLY A 95 25.76 10.12 -13.42
CA GLY A 95 26.61 9.31 -12.55
C GLY A 95 26.00 8.93 -11.19
N ILE A 96 24.81 9.43 -10.87
CA ILE A 96 24.06 9.02 -9.66
C ILE A 96 23.26 7.77 -9.98
N TYR A 97 23.42 6.76 -9.13
CA TYR A 97 22.66 5.51 -9.18
C TYR A 97 21.43 5.66 -8.32
N THR A 98 20.26 5.36 -8.88
CA THR A 98 19.02 5.18 -8.13
C THR A 98 18.57 3.75 -8.33
N ARG A 99 18.45 3.01 -7.24
CA ARG A 99 18.04 1.62 -7.26
C ARG A 99 16.64 1.49 -6.69
N TYR A 100 15.84 0.65 -7.32
CA TYR A 100 14.55 0.21 -6.83
C TYR A 100 14.59 -1.29 -6.58
N ARG A 101 14.01 -1.72 -5.45
CA ARG A 101 13.84 -3.13 -5.12
C ARG A 101 12.41 -3.40 -4.65
N ILE A 102 11.82 -4.46 -5.20
CA ILE A 102 10.53 -4.98 -4.78
C ILE A 102 10.80 -6.10 -3.77
N VAL A 103 10.25 -5.96 -2.57
CA VAL A 103 10.41 -6.92 -1.48
C VAL A 103 9.02 -7.51 -1.17
N PRO A 104 8.69 -8.70 -1.70
CA PRO A 104 7.42 -9.36 -1.39
C PRO A 104 7.31 -9.71 0.09
N ALA A 105 6.09 -9.76 0.62
CA ALA A 105 5.84 -10.15 2.01
C ALA A 105 6.31 -11.58 2.35
N SER A 106 6.43 -12.45 1.35
CA SER A 106 6.90 -13.82 1.51
C SER A 106 8.43 -13.94 1.51
N ASP A 107 9.14 -12.86 1.19
CA ASP A 107 10.59 -12.89 1.16
C ASP A 107 11.15 -12.84 2.59
N THR A 108 11.71 -13.97 3.02
CA THR A 108 12.34 -14.14 4.33
C THR A 108 13.87 -14.20 4.21
N SER A 109 14.40 -14.03 3.00
CA SER A 109 15.82 -14.26 2.69
C SER A 109 16.72 -13.03 2.88
N ALA A 110 16.16 -11.92 3.35
CA ALA A 110 16.78 -10.60 3.28
C ALA A 110 16.80 -9.81 4.61
N ASP A 111 16.78 -10.47 5.77
CA ASP A 111 16.74 -9.81 7.11
C ASP A 111 17.87 -8.76 7.33
N ASP A 112 19.01 -8.86 6.62
CA ASP A 112 20.09 -7.86 6.66
C ASP A 112 20.28 -7.03 5.37
N LYS A 113 19.53 -7.33 4.31
CA LYS A 113 19.75 -6.77 2.95
C LYS A 113 18.74 -5.69 2.56
N VAL A 114 17.67 -5.54 3.32
CA VAL A 114 16.63 -4.53 3.08
C VAL A 114 16.24 -3.85 4.41
N PRO A 115 15.54 -2.72 4.36
CA PRO A 115 15.07 -2.08 5.59
C PRO A 115 14.20 -3.02 6.44
N LYS A 116 14.39 -2.99 7.77
CA LYS A 116 13.62 -3.81 8.74
C LYS A 116 12.11 -3.57 8.69
N ASP A 117 11.71 -2.40 8.19
CA ASP A 117 10.30 -2.07 8.00
C ASP A 117 9.65 -2.92 6.88
N CYS A 118 10.48 -3.47 5.98
CA CYS A 118 10.07 -4.34 4.88
C CYS A 118 10.01 -5.82 5.27
N ILE A 119 10.99 -6.28 6.05
CA ILE A 119 11.14 -7.68 6.48
C ILE A 119 11.49 -7.68 7.97
N GLU A 120 10.72 -8.42 8.77
CA GLU A 120 11.06 -8.73 10.15
C GLU A 120 10.65 -10.19 10.40
N SER A 121 11.64 -11.08 10.52
CA SER A 121 11.51 -12.54 10.69
C SER A 121 10.42 -13.00 11.68
N GLU A 122 10.11 -12.20 12.70
CA GLU A 122 9.21 -12.57 13.79
C GLU A 122 7.78 -11.97 13.69
N LYS A 123 7.49 -11.13 12.68
CA LYS A 123 6.16 -10.50 12.51
C LYS A 123 5.66 -10.63 11.08
N SER A 124 4.36 -10.86 10.92
CA SER A 124 3.71 -10.72 9.61
C SER A 124 3.94 -9.30 9.09
N LYS A 125 4.72 -9.15 8.01
CA LYS A 125 4.97 -7.87 7.34
C LYS A 125 4.32 -7.85 5.99
N ASN A 126 4.13 -6.62 5.50
CA ASN A 126 3.51 -6.36 4.21
C ASN A 126 4.50 -6.49 3.05
N GLY A 127 5.80 -6.67 3.30
CA GLY A 127 6.81 -6.36 2.28
C GLY A 127 6.83 -4.86 1.98
N CYS A 128 7.63 -4.46 0.99
CA CYS A 128 7.70 -3.06 0.59
C CYS A 128 8.24 -2.90 -0.83
N ILE A 129 8.07 -1.71 -1.40
CA ILE A 129 8.86 -1.25 -2.54
C ILE A 129 9.76 -0.14 -2.03
N VAL A 130 11.06 -0.27 -2.27
CA VAL A 130 12.08 0.62 -1.72
C VAL A 130 12.93 1.22 -2.81
N GLN A 131 13.40 2.44 -2.54
CA GLN A 131 14.30 3.21 -3.38
C GLN A 131 15.52 3.63 -2.55
N ASP A 132 16.72 3.46 -3.07
CA ASP A 132 17.94 3.99 -2.47
C ASP A 132 18.90 4.56 -3.53
N HIS A 133 19.96 5.20 -3.04
CA HIS A 133 21.05 5.73 -3.85
C HIS A 133 22.33 5.01 -3.41
N PRO A 134 22.65 3.86 -4.01
CA PRO A 134 23.83 3.12 -3.60
C PRO A 134 25.08 3.95 -3.91
N GLU A 135 25.97 4.06 -2.92
CA GLU A 135 27.26 4.75 -3.02
C GLU A 135 28.40 3.75 -2.78
N LYS A 136 29.51 3.90 -3.51
CA LYS A 136 30.67 3.02 -3.32
C LYS A 136 31.39 3.45 -2.05
N GLN A 137 31.42 2.56 -1.05
CA GLN A 137 32.26 2.74 0.12
C GLN A 137 33.70 2.36 -0.23
N ILE A 138 34.59 3.35 -0.28
CA ILE A 138 36.03 3.15 -0.39
C ILE A 138 36.62 3.36 1.00
N ILE A 139 37.43 2.42 1.47
CA ILE A 139 38.27 2.66 2.65
C ILE A 139 39.52 3.34 2.13
N ASP A 140 39.75 4.58 2.53
CA ASP A 140 41.02 5.26 2.26
C ASP A 140 42.15 4.48 2.96
N GLU A 141 43.05 3.89 2.18
CA GLU A 141 44.15 3.06 2.68
C GLU A 141 45.14 3.84 3.57
N VAL A 142 45.13 5.17 3.51
CA VAL A 142 46.03 6.06 4.25
C VAL A 142 45.40 6.55 5.56
N THR A 143 44.12 6.93 5.54
CA THR A 143 43.43 7.47 6.72
C THR A 143 42.60 6.43 7.46
N GLY A 144 42.22 5.34 6.79
CA GLY A 144 41.29 4.33 7.30
C GLY A 144 39.85 4.83 7.37
N GLU A 145 39.55 6.00 6.82
CA GLU A 145 38.21 6.59 6.79
C GLU A 145 37.40 6.04 5.60
N LEU A 146 36.08 5.97 5.76
CA LEU A 146 35.17 5.66 4.67
C LEU A 146 34.99 6.91 3.80
N GLU A 147 35.47 6.86 2.56
CA GLU A 147 35.13 7.81 1.51
C GLU A 147 34.05 7.22 0.60
N THR A 148 33.10 8.05 0.16
CA THR A 148 32.11 7.64 -0.84
C THR A 148 32.52 8.14 -2.22
N ASP A 149 32.60 7.22 -3.19
CA ASP A 149 32.89 7.54 -4.59
C ASP A 149 31.68 7.19 -5.45
N ALA A 150 31.34 8.06 -6.41
CA ALA A 150 30.21 7.89 -7.31
C ALA A 150 30.50 6.91 -8.47
N VAL A 151 31.64 6.22 -8.43
CA VAL A 151 32.05 5.25 -9.45
C VAL A 151 31.32 3.92 -9.26
N PHE A 152 30.99 3.29 -10.40
CA PHE A 152 30.33 1.98 -10.55
C PHE A 152 30.54 1.03 -9.36
N ILE A 153 29.42 0.64 -8.75
CA ILE A 153 29.38 -0.31 -7.64
C ILE A 153 29.23 -1.70 -8.23
N ASP A 154 30.26 -2.52 -8.01
CA ASP A 154 30.21 -3.93 -8.37
C ASP A 154 29.02 -4.59 -7.64
N SER A 155 28.27 -5.45 -8.33
CA SER A 155 27.08 -6.13 -7.78
C SER A 155 25.86 -5.28 -7.39
N VAL A 156 25.73 -4.01 -7.84
CA VAL A 156 24.53 -3.17 -7.54
C VAL A 156 23.20 -3.79 -8.01
N CYS A 157 23.26 -4.67 -9.01
CA CYS A 157 22.13 -5.46 -9.51
C CYS A 157 21.81 -6.71 -8.69
N SER A 158 22.70 -7.13 -7.78
CA SER A 158 22.51 -8.33 -6.99
C SER A 158 21.41 -8.11 -5.95
N SER A 159 20.56 -9.12 -5.76
CA SER A 159 19.65 -9.17 -4.61
C SER A 159 20.41 -9.28 -3.29
N ASP A 160 21.69 -9.65 -3.34
CA ASP A 160 22.56 -9.75 -2.16
C ASP A 160 23.17 -8.42 -1.73
N ASP A 161 23.14 -7.40 -2.58
CA ASP A 161 23.69 -6.10 -2.23
C ASP A 161 22.77 -5.39 -1.21
N PRO A 162 23.27 -5.05 -0.01
CA PRO A 162 22.44 -4.51 1.05
C PRO A 162 21.94 -3.10 0.70
N MET A 163 20.70 -2.81 1.08
CA MET A 163 20.16 -1.44 1.07
C MET A 163 20.43 -0.77 2.42
N PRO A 164 20.73 0.54 2.43
CA PRO A 164 20.95 1.28 3.67
C PRO A 164 19.71 1.22 4.57
N ARG A 165 19.96 1.07 5.88
CA ARG A 165 18.92 0.86 6.88
C ARG A 165 18.05 2.11 7.05
N SER A 166 16.75 1.90 7.28
CA SER A 166 15.81 2.95 7.70
C SER A 166 16.36 3.64 8.97
N GLY A 167 16.62 4.95 8.90
CA GLY A 167 17.11 5.78 10.01
C GLY A 167 18.59 6.22 9.98
N SER A 168 19.37 5.85 8.95
CA SER A 168 20.65 6.53 8.65
C SER A 168 20.42 7.75 7.74
N ASP A 169 21.38 8.68 7.68
CA ASP A 169 21.28 9.86 6.81
C ASP A 169 21.13 9.49 5.30
N ASP A 170 21.54 8.28 4.92
CA ASP A 170 21.36 7.68 3.58
C ASP A 170 20.25 6.61 3.52
N ALA A 171 19.24 6.67 4.39
CA ALA A 171 18.22 5.64 4.50
C ALA A 171 17.46 5.39 3.17
N ALA A 172 17.24 4.11 2.86
CA ALA A 172 16.37 3.73 1.76
C ALA A 172 14.95 4.29 1.99
N ASN A 173 14.43 4.95 0.96
CA ASN A 173 13.08 5.51 0.95
C ASN A 173 12.06 4.41 0.64
N ILE A 174 11.15 4.17 1.59
CA ILE A 174 10.07 3.21 1.43
C ILE A 174 8.91 3.89 0.70
N LEU A 175 8.54 3.36 -0.46
CA LEU A 175 7.53 3.96 -1.34
C LEU A 175 6.10 3.47 -1.07
N THR A 176 5.94 2.50 -0.17
CA THR A 176 4.67 1.84 0.15
C THR A 176 4.39 1.87 1.64
N ASP A 177 3.14 2.07 2.04
CA ASP A 177 2.72 2.01 3.45
C ASP A 177 2.88 0.58 4.00
N THR A 178 3.86 0.40 4.89
CA THR A 178 4.20 -0.87 5.54
C THR A 178 3.34 -1.17 6.78
N ASN A 179 2.38 -0.30 7.14
CA ASN A 179 1.48 -0.57 8.25
C ASN A 179 0.69 -1.86 8.01
N VAL A 180 0.86 -2.84 8.89
CA VAL A 180 0.30 -4.19 8.72
C VAL A 180 -1.23 -4.23 8.73
N GLN A 181 -1.90 -3.23 9.30
CA GLN A 181 -3.37 -3.14 9.37
C GLN A 181 -3.96 -2.25 8.28
N THR A 182 -3.36 -1.07 8.05
CA THR A 182 -3.93 -0.03 7.17
C THR A 182 -3.22 0.12 5.85
N GLY A 183 -1.99 -0.38 5.74
CA GLY A 183 -1.14 -0.28 4.56
C GLY A 183 -1.43 -1.35 3.50
N VAL A 184 -0.42 -1.62 2.68
CA VAL A 184 -0.54 -2.49 1.50
C VAL A 184 0.45 -3.63 1.57
N LEU A 185 0.00 -4.85 1.32
CA LEU A 185 0.87 -6.01 1.16
C LEU A 185 1.35 -6.13 -0.29
N ILE A 186 2.66 -6.31 -0.46
CA ILE A 186 3.32 -6.66 -1.72
C ILE A 186 3.18 -8.17 -1.94
N GLY A 187 2.32 -8.56 -2.87
CA GLY A 187 2.11 -9.96 -3.22
C GLY A 187 3.27 -10.51 -4.06
N SER A 188 3.65 -9.78 -5.09
CA SER A 188 4.75 -10.10 -5.99
C SER A 188 5.09 -8.86 -6.82
N GLY A 189 6.23 -8.87 -7.50
CA GLY A 189 6.52 -7.90 -8.54
C GLY A 189 7.88 -8.15 -9.18
N PHE A 190 8.08 -7.55 -10.34
CA PHE A 190 9.29 -7.67 -11.13
C PHE A 190 9.43 -6.49 -12.11
N PHE A 191 10.64 -6.35 -12.60
CA PHE A 191 11.06 -5.49 -13.68
C PHE A 191 11.52 -6.37 -14.84
N THR A 192 11.29 -5.93 -16.07
CA THR A 192 11.99 -6.44 -17.25
C THR A 192 12.52 -5.27 -18.07
N VAL A 193 13.67 -5.45 -18.71
CA VAL A 193 14.29 -4.41 -19.53
C VAL A 193 14.53 -4.97 -20.93
N SER A 194 14.00 -4.30 -21.93
CA SER A 194 14.29 -4.60 -23.33
C SER A 194 15.07 -3.46 -23.96
N LYS A 195 16.11 -3.78 -24.73
CA LYS A 195 16.90 -2.81 -25.50
C LYS A 195 16.78 -3.18 -26.98
N PRO A 196 15.71 -2.75 -27.68
CA PRO A 196 15.55 -3.03 -29.09
C PRO A 196 16.66 -2.35 -29.91
N PHE A 197 17.08 -2.96 -31.02
CA PHE A 197 18.14 -2.42 -31.87
C PHE A 197 17.83 -0.98 -32.31
N GLY A 198 18.70 -0.03 -31.95
CA GLY A 198 18.57 1.37 -32.33
C GLY A 198 17.55 2.18 -31.54
N PHE A 199 16.90 1.60 -30.53
CA PHE A 199 15.94 2.27 -29.66
C PHE A 199 16.47 2.40 -28.23
N LYS A 200 15.88 3.32 -27.47
CA LYS A 200 16.17 3.49 -26.04
C LYS A 200 15.62 2.29 -25.26
N ALA A 201 16.18 2.06 -24.08
CA ALA A 201 15.75 0.97 -23.24
C ALA A 201 14.28 1.16 -22.82
N ILE A 202 13.53 0.07 -22.81
CA ILE A 202 12.13 0.01 -22.39
C ILE A 202 12.07 -0.85 -21.13
N VAL A 203 11.53 -0.30 -20.06
CA VAL A 203 11.28 -0.99 -18.78
C VAL A 203 9.82 -1.36 -18.70
N THR A 204 9.52 -2.62 -18.40
CA THR A 204 8.20 -3.00 -17.90
C THR A 204 8.28 -3.24 -16.41
N ILE A 205 7.39 -2.58 -15.67
CA ILE A 205 7.23 -2.72 -14.23
C ILE A 205 5.93 -3.50 -14.01
N ASN A 206 5.98 -4.53 -13.17
CA ASN A 206 4.80 -5.25 -12.72
C ASN A 206 4.86 -5.46 -11.22
N PHE A 207 3.78 -5.18 -10.49
CA PHE A 207 3.65 -5.60 -9.10
C PHE A 207 2.19 -5.74 -8.68
N VAL A 208 1.96 -6.51 -7.63
CA VAL A 208 0.63 -6.83 -7.11
C VAL A 208 0.52 -6.34 -5.67
N LEU A 209 -0.49 -5.52 -5.41
CA LEU A 209 -0.83 -5.03 -4.08
C LEU A 209 -2.09 -5.71 -3.54
N LYS A 210 -2.10 -6.01 -2.25
CA LYS A 210 -3.21 -6.59 -1.50
C LYS A 210 -3.47 -5.78 -0.21
N PRO A 211 -4.60 -5.99 0.47
CA PRO A 211 -4.78 -5.46 1.83
C PRO A 211 -3.64 -5.91 2.75
N GLY A 212 -3.26 -5.08 3.71
CA GLY A 212 -2.24 -5.43 4.70
C GLY A 212 -2.53 -6.76 5.42
N VAL A 213 -1.47 -7.45 5.85
CA VAL A 213 -1.54 -8.80 6.45
C VAL A 213 -2.47 -8.91 7.66
N SER A 214 -2.61 -7.83 8.42
CA SER A 214 -3.44 -7.73 9.62
C SER A 214 -4.75 -6.97 9.38
N ALA A 215 -5.11 -6.72 8.12
CA ALA A 215 -6.41 -6.15 7.79
C ALA A 215 -7.54 -7.11 8.21
N PRO A 216 -8.73 -6.59 8.59
CA PRO A 216 -9.86 -7.44 8.99
C PRO A 216 -10.24 -8.43 7.88
N GLN A 217 -10.10 -9.73 8.16
CA GLN A 217 -10.25 -10.82 7.17
C GLN A 217 -11.63 -10.85 6.50
N VAL A 218 -12.68 -10.42 7.21
CA VAL A 218 -14.05 -10.33 6.68
C VAL A 218 -14.14 -9.33 5.50
N ILE A 219 -13.26 -8.32 5.47
CA ILE A 219 -13.20 -7.32 4.41
C ILE A 219 -12.08 -7.67 3.43
N ALA A 220 -10.91 -8.04 3.92
CA ALA A 220 -9.73 -8.33 3.09
C ALA A 220 -9.98 -9.48 2.10
N SER A 221 -10.71 -10.52 2.51
CA SER A 221 -11.06 -11.65 1.62
C SER A 221 -12.03 -11.28 0.49
N GLN A 222 -12.67 -10.11 0.57
CA GLN A 222 -13.59 -9.59 -0.45
C GLN A 222 -12.92 -8.57 -1.38
N ILE A 223 -11.63 -8.29 -1.20
CA ILE A 223 -10.86 -7.36 -2.02
C ILE A 223 -9.91 -8.17 -2.90
N ASP A 224 -10.13 -8.10 -4.20
CA ASP A 224 -9.24 -8.75 -5.15
C ASP A 224 -7.88 -8.03 -5.19
N PRO A 225 -6.76 -8.78 -5.30
CA PRO A 225 -5.45 -8.19 -5.53
C PRO A 225 -5.46 -7.22 -6.72
N GLN A 226 -4.76 -6.10 -6.58
CA GLN A 226 -4.65 -5.10 -7.64
C GLN A 226 -3.27 -5.22 -8.30
N THR A 227 -3.26 -5.49 -9.60
CA THR A 227 -2.04 -5.57 -10.41
C THR A 227 -1.77 -4.22 -11.06
N TYR A 228 -0.56 -3.73 -10.87
CA TYR A 228 -0.01 -2.54 -11.50
C TYR A 228 0.98 -2.99 -12.56
N GLN A 229 0.77 -2.53 -13.79
CA GLN A 229 1.69 -2.77 -14.89
C GLN A 229 1.84 -1.52 -15.73
N THR A 230 3.07 -1.13 -15.99
CA THR A 230 3.38 -0.02 -16.90
C THR A 230 4.64 -0.33 -17.71
N THR A 231 4.76 0.33 -18.85
CA THR A 231 5.94 0.28 -19.70
C THR A 231 6.47 1.68 -19.92
N ILE A 232 7.74 1.89 -19.61
CA ILE A 232 8.40 3.19 -19.64
C ILE A 232 9.59 3.12 -20.58
N GLU A 233 9.63 4.04 -21.54
CA GLU A 233 10.77 4.23 -22.44
C GLU A 233 11.68 5.33 -21.89
N LEU A 234 12.99 5.09 -21.91
CA LEU A 234 13.99 6.11 -21.60
C LEU A 234 13.94 7.25 -22.62
N ARG A 235 14.12 8.49 -22.17
CA ARG A 235 14.11 9.67 -23.06
C ARG A 235 15.40 9.89 -23.80
#